data_AF-A0A9D2W4K7-F1
#
_entry.id   AF-A0A9D2W4K7-F1
#
_cell.length_a   1.000
_cell.length_b   1.000
_cell.length_c   1.000
_cell.angle_alpha   90.00
_cell.angle_beta   90.00
_cell.angle_gamma   90.00
#
_symmetry.space_group_name_H-M   'P 1'
#
loop_
_entity.id
_entity.type
_entity.pdbx_description
1 polymer ?
#
loop_
_entity_poly.entity_id
_entity_poly.type
_entity_poly.pdbx_seq_one_letter_code
_entity_poly.pdbx_strand_id
1 'polypeptide(L)'
;GYTINGYDDNVFHIHIKKYGDCDELYFRDYLNDNSEKAKEYENLKLYLYEKYKPDRDLYTEHKKDFVERIVELAKKKYKDRY
;
A
#
# COMPACT_ATOMS: atom_id res chain seq x y z
N GLY A 1 3.13 -2.04 15.16
CA GLY A 1 2.73 -3.17 14.29
C GLY A 1 3.00 -4.49 14.98
N TYR A 2 2.69 -5.61 14.33
CA TYR A 2 2.73 -6.92 14.96
C TYR A 2 4.12 -7.57 14.84
N THR A 3 4.67 -7.97 15.98
CA THR A 3 5.88 -8.79 16.15
C THR A 3 5.48 -10.20 16.60
N ILE A 4 6.47 -11.10 16.76
CA ILE A 4 6.23 -12.42 17.37
C ILE A 4 5.70 -12.33 18.81
N ASN A 5 5.91 -11.20 19.49
CA ASN A 5 5.47 -10.96 20.86
C ASN A 5 4.16 -10.15 20.94
N GLY A 6 3.47 -9.94 19.82
CA GLY A 6 2.27 -9.11 19.75
C GLY A 6 2.55 -7.71 19.21
N TYR A 7 1.67 -6.76 19.53
CA TYR A 7 1.78 -5.40 19.02
C TYR A 7 2.94 -4.62 19.68
N ASP A 8 3.73 -3.93 18.88
CA ASP A 8 4.80 -3.02 19.31
C ASP A 8 4.65 -1.67 18.59
N ASP A 9 4.93 -0.56 19.27
CA ASP A 9 4.81 0.78 18.69
C ASP A 9 5.82 1.02 17.56
N ASN A 10 7.02 0.44 17.67
CA ASN A 10 8.12 0.70 16.74
C ASN A 10 8.49 -0.54 15.95
N VAL A 11 7.82 -0.74 14.82
CA VAL A 11 8.16 -1.80 13.86
C VAL A 11 8.64 -1.21 12.55
N PHE A 12 9.62 -1.87 11.94
CA PHE A 12 10.17 -1.50 10.64
C PHE A 12 9.89 -2.60 9.63
N HIS A 13 9.52 -2.20 8.41
CA HIS A 13 9.38 -3.09 7.27
C HIS A 13 10.44 -2.72 6.24
N ILE A 14 11.36 -3.64 5.96
CA ILE A 14 12.42 -3.45 4.96
C ILE A 14 12.07 -4.29 3.74
N HIS A 15 11.99 -3.65 2.57
CA HIS A 15 11.78 -4.32 1.30
C HIS A 15 13.13 -4.35 0.56
N ILE A 16 13.69 -5.55 0.37
CA ILE A 16 14.90 -5.77 -0.44
C ILE A 16 14.46 -6.37 -1.77
N LYS A 17 14.68 -5.64 -2.86
CA LYS A 17 14.19 -5.99 -4.19
C LYS A 17 15.27 -5.89 -5.26
N LYS A 18 15.03 -6.54 -6.40
CA LYS A 18 15.89 -6.41 -7.58
C LYS A 18 15.71 -5.02 -8.21
N TYR A 19 16.74 -4.55 -8.90
CA TYR A 19 16.65 -3.33 -9.70
C TYR A 19 15.50 -3.43 -10.72
N GLY A 20 14.68 -2.38 -10.81
CA GLY A 20 13.48 -2.32 -11.66
C GLY A 20 12.19 -2.87 -11.00
N ASP A 21 12.27 -3.64 -9.91
CA ASP A 21 11.08 -4.01 -9.12
C ASP A 21 10.82 -2.93 -8.06
N CYS A 22 10.05 -1.91 -8.48
CA CYS A 22 9.93 -0.63 -7.77
C CYS A 22 8.49 -0.11 -7.72
N ASP A 23 7.52 -1.02 -7.74
CA ASP A 23 6.09 -0.70 -7.73
C ASP A 23 5.68 0.20 -6.55
N GLU A 24 6.35 0.07 -5.40
CA GLU A 24 6.15 0.93 -4.24
C GLU A 24 6.48 2.40 -4.52
N LEU A 25 7.47 2.69 -5.37
CA LEU A 25 7.84 4.05 -5.75
C LEU A 25 6.78 4.66 -6.67
N TYR A 26 6.31 3.88 -7.67
CA TYR A 26 5.21 4.29 -8.55
C TYR A 26 3.93 4.57 -7.75
N PHE A 27 3.58 3.70 -6.81
CA PHE A 27 2.41 3.86 -5.94
C PHE A 27 2.50 5.13 -5.09
N ARG A 28 3.64 5.35 -4.41
CA ARG A 28 3.88 6.53 -3.57
C ARG A 28 3.72 7.81 -4.36
N ASP A 29 4.42 7.92 -5.47
CA ASP A 29 4.44 9.14 -6.28
C ASP A 29 3.06 9.45 -6.87
N TYR A 30 2.33 8.43 -7.31
CA TYR A 30 0.98 8.62 -7.83
C TYR A 30 0.03 9.16 -6.75
N LEU A 31 0.06 8.62 -5.53
CA LEU A 31 -0.80 9.13 -4.46
C LEU A 31 -0.43 10.55 -4.02
N ASN A 32 0.87 10.88 -4.02
CA ASN A 32 1.33 12.25 -3.71
C ASN A 32 0.83 13.27 -4.75
N ASP A 33 0.77 12.88 -6.02
CA ASP A 33 0.26 13.73 -7.10
C ASP A 33 -1.29 13.76 -7.19
N ASN A 34 -2.00 12.83 -6.54
CA ASN A 34 -3.45 12.66 -6.68
C ASN A 34 -4.12 12.57 -5.29
N SER A 35 -4.37 13.71 -4.66
CA SER A 35 -4.95 13.80 -3.32
C SER A 35 -6.31 13.12 -3.17
N GLU A 36 -7.14 13.14 -4.22
CA GLU A 36 -8.43 12.42 -4.25
C GLU A 36 -8.24 10.90 -4.13
N LYS A 37 -7.29 10.34 -4.86
CA LYS A 37 -6.96 8.91 -4.80
C LYS A 37 -6.30 8.53 -3.47
N ALA A 38 -5.49 9.41 -2.90
CA ALA A 38 -4.98 9.22 -1.54
C ALA A 38 -6.11 9.15 -0.51
N LYS A 39 -7.14 10.01 -0.64
CA LYS A 39 -8.33 9.98 0.23
C LYS A 39 -9.16 8.71 0.05
N GLU A 40 -9.33 8.24 -1.18
CA GLU A 40 -9.98 6.96 -1.47
C GLU A 40 -9.25 5.79 -0.77
N TYR A 41 -7.91 5.79 -0.83
CA TYR A 41 -7.11 4.77 -0.16
C TYR A 41 -7.20 4.83 1.37
N GLU A 42 -7.23 6.04 1.94
CA GLU A 42 -7.44 6.23 3.38
C GLU A 42 -8.78 5.66 3.83
N ASN A 43 -9.87 6.01 3.15
CA ASN A 43 -11.21 5.52 3.46
C ASN A 43 -11.30 4.00 3.34
N LEU A 44 -10.68 3.41 2.32
CA LEU A 44 -10.58 1.96 2.18
C LEU A 44 -9.85 1.33 3.39
N LYS A 45 -8.71 1.88 3.80
CA LYS A 45 -7.96 1.37 4.95
C LYS A 45 -8.78 1.44 6.25
N LEU A 46 -9.52 2.53 6.48
CA LEU A 46 -10.38 2.66 7.66
C LEU A 46 -11.53 1.64 7.63
N TYR A 47 -12.22 1.52 6.50
CA TYR A 47 -13.29 0.54 6.33
C TYR A 47 -12.82 -0.90 6.57
N LEU A 48 -11.68 -1.28 5.99
CA LEU A 48 -11.11 -2.62 6.15
C LEU A 48 -10.62 -2.87 7.57
N TYR A 49 -10.08 -1.84 8.24
CA TYR A 49 -9.65 -1.96 9.62
C TYR A 49 -10.84 -2.23 10.55
N GLU A 50 -11.96 -1.51 10.38
CA GLU A 50 -13.18 -1.76 11.17
C GLU A 50 -13.77 -3.15 10.88
N LYS A 51 -13.77 -3.58 9.61
CA LYS A 51 -14.39 -4.84 9.18
C LYS A 51 -13.57 -6.09 9.55
N TYR A 52 -12.24 -6.01 9.46
CA TYR A 52 -11.34 -7.16 9.59
C TYR A 52 -10.35 -6.99 10.75
N LYS A 53 -10.66 -6.17 11.75
CA LYS A 53 -9.79 -5.90 12.90
C LYS A 53 -9.09 -7.13 13.53
N PRO A 54 -9.74 -8.31 13.65
CA PRO A 54 -9.08 -9.51 14.20
C PRO A 54 -8.18 -10.24 13.19
N ASP A 55 -8.32 -9.97 11.89
CA ASP A 55 -7.71 -10.72 10.80
C ASP A 55 -6.86 -9.81 9.89
N ARG A 56 -5.55 -9.86 10.12
CA ARG A 56 -4.56 -9.07 9.38
C ARG A 56 -4.44 -9.49 7.92
N ASP A 57 -4.69 -10.77 7.62
CA ASP A 57 -4.49 -11.31 6.28
C ASP A 57 -5.62 -10.84 5.38
N LEU A 58 -6.87 -10.89 5.86
CA LEU A 58 -8.02 -10.31 5.16
C LEU A 58 -7.87 -8.80 4.96
N TYR A 59 -7.36 -8.07 5.95
CA TYR A 59 -7.04 -6.64 5.79
C TYR A 59 -6.04 -6.39 4.65
N THR A 60 -5.04 -7.26 4.50
CA THR A 60 -4.00 -7.12 3.47
C THR A 60 -4.51 -7.50 2.09
N GLU A 61 -5.23 -8.61 1.99
CA GLU A 61 -5.80 -9.12 0.75
C GLU A 61 -6.75 -8.10 0.12
N HIS A 62 -7.68 -7.54 0.90
CA HIS A 62 -8.67 -6.60 0.38
C HIS A 62 -8.12 -5.22 -0.01
N LYS A 63 -6.86 -4.92 0.27
CA LYS A 63 -6.17 -3.71 -0.26
C LYS A 63 -5.50 -3.96 -1.61
N LYS A 64 -5.23 -5.22 -1.94
CA LYS A 64 -4.36 -5.60 -3.06
C LYS A 64 -4.86 -5.03 -4.38
N ASP A 65 -6.14 -5.22 -4.70
CA ASP A 65 -6.74 -4.74 -5.95
C ASP A 65 -6.62 -3.23 -6.12
N PHE A 66 -6.76 -2.47 -5.03
CA PHE A 66 -6.59 -1.02 -5.08
C PHE A 66 -5.14 -0.65 -5.39
N VAL A 67 -4.18 -1.27 -4.71
CA VAL A 67 -2.75 -1.02 -4.90
C VAL A 67 -2.34 -1.34 -6.33
N GLU A 68 -2.73 -2.51 -6.85
CA GLU A 68 -2.41 -2.93 -8.23
C GLU A 68 -2.94 -1.94 -9.26
N ARG A 69 -4.21 -1.52 -9.14
CA ARG A 69 -4.79 -0.51 -10.04
C ARG A 69 -4.03 0.81 -10.01
N ILE A 70 -3.64 1.29 -8.83
CA ILE A 70 -2.87 2.54 -8.72
C ILE A 70 -1.49 2.39 -9.34
N VAL A 71 -0.81 1.26 -9.10
CA VAL A 71 0.50 0.98 -9.71
C VAL A 71 0.40 0.94 -11.23
N GLU A 72 -0.63 0.31 -11.80
CA GLU A 72 -0.85 0.31 -13.26
C GLU A 72 -1.06 1.71 -13.82
N LEU A 73 -1.88 2.53 -13.16
CA LEU A 73 -2.10 3.93 -13.56
C LEU A 73 -0.81 4.74 -13.45
N ALA A 74 -0.04 4.52 -12.39
CA ALA A 74 1.25 5.17 -12.16
C ALA A 74 2.26 4.80 -13.24
N LYS A 75 2.42 3.51 -13.57
CA LYS A 75 3.30 3.05 -14.66
C LYS A 75 2.89 3.63 -16.00
N LYS A 76 1.58 3.74 -16.29
CA LYS A 76 1.10 4.42 -17.53
C LYS A 76 1.44 5.90 -17.56
N LYS A 77 1.32 6.60 -16.41
CA LYS A 77 1.59 8.04 -16.30
C LYS A 77 3.09 8.36 -16.35
N TYR A 78 3.91 7.62 -15.60
CA TYR A 78 5.32 7.92 -15.36
C TYR A 78 6.28 7.11 -16.25
N LYS A 79 5.80 6.05 -16.92
CA LYS A 79 6.58 5.21 -17.83
C LYS A 79 7.85 4.69 -17.15
N ASP A 80 9.03 4.89 -17.74
CA ASP A 80 10.32 4.35 -17.31
C ASP A 80 11.00 5.23 -16.24
N ARG A 81 10.22 5.79 -15.31
CA ARG A 81 10.76 6.66 -14.25
C ARG A 81 11.71 5.90 -13.32
N TYR A 82 11.43 4.62 -13.12
CA TYR A 82 12.12 3.68 -12.23
C TYR A 82 12.30 2.32 -12.91
#